data_AF-A0A261XYG2-F1
#
_entry.id   AF-A0A261XYG2-F1
#
_cell.length_a   1.000
_cell.length_b   1.000
_cell.length_c   1.000
_cell.angle_alpha   90.00
_cell.angle_beta   90.00
_cell.angle_gamma   90.00
#
_symmetry.space_group_name_H-M   'P 1'
#
loop_
_entity.id
_entity.type
_entity.pdbx_description
1 polymer ?
#
loop_
_entity_poly.entity_id
_entity_poly.type
_entity_poly.pdbx_seq_one_letter_code
_entity_poly.pdbx_strand_id
1 'polypeptide(L)'
;MAADGDVISPIRPNPSTPYQRQTFQISSAITPPYEFATPKKERFCNLDNLKSSSEFINSKLSDEGLPSPLQFWNGTHEDAVRIVNCIAKLLEQNQNDANARTDIEEKFQLLVNDYDTAQSNVARLKLKTDALERENHTLSVRLRVAEKESKQANSQLKLVKEELARLKANSQHAKTQFLHEQRRQEANLQKHREKLQRLLGDAYRGQKIIAELRNLPSAPELRGGSAAELDEEIKNQANQREALFRKENLALRGMLHELAQALVSKVLLYETNDDGQPFNVDHLHVDQPGQMFPDLQVLQSTIKQLVAQIDYESNERRQSGFQLATQMQEDHLNAVEQEVNDNYDVVEEQRKMIDDLKAAVEKLSGDLAEKSKLVEHFLENDLQVGNHSTDQISEAPASHPSADDAPPTPVTRELATPRVSKLPRPAHPVPSTPAWVSSQDANKHLATPSAPSKLVQHPDQDAFASTPGLSEIGTPSVANPQKRARVL
;
A
#
# COMPACT_ATOMS: atom_id res chain seq x y z
N MET A 1 32.74 30.04 15.73
CA MET A 1 32.68 30.35 14.29
C MET A 1 31.22 30.42 13.92
N ALA A 2 30.84 31.52 13.27
CA ALA A 2 29.49 31.93 12.87
C ALA A 2 28.76 30.81 12.11
N ALA A 3 27.52 30.50 12.49
CA ALA A 3 26.27 31.03 11.95
C ALA A 3 26.00 30.56 10.52
N ASP A 4 25.01 29.68 10.36
CA ASP A 4 23.87 29.91 9.47
C ASP A 4 22.78 28.89 9.80
N GLY A 5 21.67 29.40 10.32
CA GLY A 5 20.47 28.65 10.60
C GLY A 5 19.39 29.11 9.64
N ASP A 6 18.95 28.20 8.76
CA ASP A 6 17.73 28.40 7.99
C ASP A 6 16.56 27.69 8.68
N VAL A 7 15.78 28.53 9.35
CA VAL A 7 14.49 28.21 9.95
C VAL A 7 13.47 28.12 8.81
N ILE A 8 13.13 26.88 8.43
CA ILE A 8 12.01 26.61 7.52
C ILE A 8 10.72 27.03 8.24
N SER A 9 10.16 28.16 7.78
CA SER A 9 8.88 28.66 8.25
C SER A 9 7.72 27.79 7.74
N PRO A 10 6.67 27.56 8.53
CA PRO A 10 5.50 26.80 8.12
C PRO A 10 4.63 27.62 7.16
N ILE A 11 4.38 27.06 5.97
CA ILE A 11 3.43 27.60 4.99
C ILE A 11 2.03 27.55 5.60
N ARG A 12 1.51 28.71 5.97
CA ARG A 12 0.10 28.88 6.31
C ARG A 12 -0.77 28.76 5.05
N PRO A 13 -1.97 28.18 5.15
CA PRO A 13 -2.96 28.22 4.07
C PRO A 13 -3.52 29.64 3.98
N ASN A 14 -3.38 30.30 2.84
CA ASN A 14 -4.13 31.53 2.57
C ASN A 14 -5.45 31.13 1.86
N PRO A 15 -6.61 31.54 2.41
CA PRO A 15 -7.91 31.29 1.81
C PRO A 15 -8.16 32.34 0.72
N SER A 16 -9.29 32.21 0.02
CA SER A 16 -9.85 33.14 -0.97
C SER A 16 -9.64 32.74 -2.43
N THR A 17 -10.36 31.71 -2.86
CA THR A 17 -11.03 31.82 -4.17
C THR A 17 -12.21 32.79 -3.98
N PRO A 18 -12.25 33.96 -4.65
CA PRO A 18 -13.55 34.43 -5.08
C PRO A 18 -13.96 33.45 -6.18
N TYR A 19 -15.04 32.69 -5.96
CA TYR A 19 -15.84 32.23 -7.06
C TYR A 19 -16.09 33.45 -7.95
N GLN A 20 -15.45 33.51 -9.13
CA GLN A 20 -15.99 34.31 -10.21
C GLN A 20 -17.30 33.62 -10.59
N ARG A 21 -18.36 33.96 -9.85
CA ARG A 21 -19.70 34.01 -10.43
C ARG A 21 -19.52 34.98 -11.59
N GLN A 22 -19.32 34.42 -12.78
CA GLN A 22 -19.73 35.07 -13.99
C GLN A 22 -21.26 35.18 -13.83
N THR A 23 -21.69 36.25 -13.16
CA THR A 23 -23.03 36.77 -13.37
C THR A 23 -23.03 37.12 -14.84
N PHE A 24 -23.51 36.19 -15.66
CA PHE A 24 -24.08 36.54 -16.93
C PHE A 24 -25.14 37.57 -16.58
N GLN A 25 -24.80 38.84 -16.77
CA GLN A 25 -25.81 39.86 -16.92
C GLN A 25 -26.55 39.43 -18.18
N ILE A 26 -27.60 38.63 -17.99
CA ILE A 26 -28.71 38.61 -18.90
C ILE A 26 -29.18 40.06 -18.83
N SER A 27 -28.77 40.87 -19.81
CA SER A 27 -29.32 42.19 -20.01
C SER A 27 -30.82 42.01 -20.30
N SER A 28 -31.59 41.85 -19.24
CA SER A 28 -33.04 42.01 -19.24
C SER A 28 -33.32 43.50 -19.28
N ALA A 29 -33.01 44.10 -20.41
CA ALA A 29 -33.51 45.39 -20.82
C ALA A 29 -34.04 45.23 -22.25
N ILE A 30 -35.07 44.40 -22.39
CA ILE A 30 -36.11 44.66 -23.39
C ILE A 30 -36.94 45.82 -22.81
N THR A 31 -36.33 47.00 -22.74
CA THR A 31 -37.06 48.25 -22.61
C THR A 31 -37.47 48.65 -24.02
N PRO A 32 -38.77 48.76 -24.33
CA PRO A 32 -39.20 49.26 -25.62
C PRO A 32 -38.68 50.70 -25.77
N PRO A 33 -38.00 51.05 -26.89
CA PRO A 33 -37.61 52.43 -27.12
C PRO A 33 -38.86 53.19 -27.57
N TYR A 34 -39.65 53.64 -26.61
CA TYR A 34 -40.68 54.67 -26.83
C TYR A 34 -40.42 55.82 -25.86
N GLU A 35 -39.26 56.44 -26.02
CA GLU A 35 -38.95 57.72 -25.40
C GLU A 35 -39.07 58.80 -26.48
N PHE A 36 -40.19 59.54 -26.46
CA PHE A 36 -40.41 60.73 -27.28
C PHE A 36 -39.52 61.88 -26.78
N ALA A 37 -38.22 61.79 -26.99
CA ALA A 37 -37.39 62.98 -27.11
C ALA A 37 -37.46 63.41 -28.57
N THR A 38 -38.11 64.54 -28.85
CA THR A 38 -38.09 65.16 -30.18
C THR A 38 -36.92 66.16 -30.25
N PRO A 39 -35.72 65.77 -30.71
CA PRO A 39 -34.89 66.76 -31.37
C PRO A 39 -35.68 67.20 -32.61
N LYS A 40 -35.75 68.51 -32.88
CA LYS A 40 -36.32 69.04 -34.13
C LYS A 40 -35.45 68.55 -35.30
N LYS A 41 -35.64 67.29 -35.72
CA LYS A 41 -35.16 66.75 -36.99
C LYS A 41 -35.93 67.52 -38.06
N GLU A 42 -35.21 68.27 -38.88
CA GLU A 42 -35.78 68.92 -40.06
C GLU A 42 -36.66 67.91 -40.80
N ARG A 43 -37.88 68.30 -41.17
CA ARG A 43 -38.80 67.39 -41.86
C ARG A 43 -38.16 66.96 -43.17
N PHE A 44 -38.15 65.65 -43.44
CA PHE A 44 -37.57 65.05 -44.64
C PHE A 44 -38.05 65.73 -45.93
N CYS A 45 -39.33 66.15 -45.95
CA CYS A 45 -39.95 66.90 -47.03
C CYS A 45 -40.57 68.21 -46.51
N ASN A 46 -40.32 69.30 -47.25
CA ASN A 46 -40.85 70.66 -47.14
C ASN A 46 -41.41 71.08 -48.52
N LEU A 47 -42.15 72.19 -48.61
CA LEU A 47 -42.75 72.63 -49.89
C LEU A 47 -41.71 72.83 -51.00
N ASP A 48 -40.51 73.29 -50.65
CA ASP A 48 -39.46 73.63 -51.62
C ASP A 48 -38.74 72.39 -52.19
N ASN A 49 -38.75 71.26 -51.47
CA ASN A 49 -38.03 70.04 -51.86
C ASN A 49 -38.96 68.86 -52.23
N LEU A 50 -40.27 69.10 -52.27
CA LEU A 50 -41.31 68.06 -52.47
C LEU A 50 -41.06 67.19 -53.71
N LYS A 51 -40.63 67.80 -54.82
CA LYS A 51 -40.37 67.06 -56.06
C LYS A 51 -39.22 66.06 -55.88
N SER A 52 -38.08 66.51 -55.37
CA SER A 52 -36.92 65.66 -55.11
C SER A 52 -37.20 64.60 -54.05
N SER A 53 -37.91 64.94 -52.97
CA SER A 53 -38.32 63.98 -51.93
C SER A 53 -39.28 62.93 -52.48
N SER A 54 -40.19 63.29 -53.39
CA SER A 54 -41.12 62.34 -54.02
C SER A 54 -40.42 61.36 -54.97
N GLU A 55 -39.44 61.83 -55.74
CA GLU A 55 -38.61 61.00 -56.61
C GLU A 55 -37.75 60.03 -55.79
N PHE A 56 -37.18 60.50 -54.67
CA PHE A 56 -36.44 59.65 -53.74
C PHE A 56 -37.30 58.54 -53.14
N ILE A 57 -38.52 58.86 -52.67
CA ILE A 57 -39.44 57.86 -52.13
C ILE A 57 -39.86 56.86 -53.20
N ASN A 58 -40.17 57.30 -54.41
CA ASN A 58 -40.51 56.39 -55.51
C ASN A 58 -39.33 55.49 -55.90
N SER A 59 -38.08 55.98 -55.86
CA SER A 59 -36.88 55.15 -56.03
C SER A 59 -36.78 54.11 -54.92
N LYS A 60 -36.90 54.53 -53.65
CA LYS A 60 -36.84 53.62 -52.49
C LYS A 60 -37.93 52.55 -52.51
N LEU A 61 -39.16 52.93 -52.85
CA LEU A 61 -40.26 51.98 -53.02
C LEU A 61 -39.95 51.00 -54.15
N SER A 62 -39.40 51.47 -55.27
CA SER A 62 -38.99 50.60 -56.37
C SER A 62 -37.86 49.63 -55.96
N ASP A 63 -36.90 50.08 -55.17
CA ASP A 63 -35.81 49.25 -54.64
C ASP A 63 -36.32 48.16 -53.70
N GLU A 64 -37.35 48.47 -52.91
CA GLU A 64 -38.05 47.53 -52.03
C GLU A 64 -39.08 46.65 -52.76
N GLY A 65 -39.23 46.80 -54.09
CA GLY A 65 -40.19 46.03 -54.90
C GLY A 65 -41.66 46.43 -54.70
N LEU A 66 -41.91 47.59 -54.10
CA LEU A 66 -43.23 48.16 -53.89
C LEU A 66 -43.70 48.93 -55.14
N PRO A 67 -45.03 49.01 -55.39
CA PRO A 67 -45.57 49.67 -56.58
C PRO A 67 -45.22 51.17 -56.60
N SER A 68 -44.51 51.58 -57.65
CA SER A 68 -43.96 52.92 -57.90
C SER A 68 -44.03 53.22 -59.41
N PRO A 69 -44.19 54.49 -59.88
CA PRO A 69 -44.21 55.74 -59.12
C PRO A 69 -45.58 56.09 -58.56
N LEU A 70 -45.61 56.46 -57.28
CA LEU A 70 -46.75 57.10 -56.66
C LEU A 70 -46.85 58.56 -57.13
N GLN A 71 -48.05 58.98 -57.51
CA GLN A 71 -48.34 60.36 -57.88
C GLN A 71 -48.87 61.12 -56.66
N PHE A 72 -48.01 61.94 -56.05
CA PHE A 72 -48.36 62.73 -54.87
C PHE A 72 -49.08 64.06 -55.20
N TRP A 73 -49.29 64.36 -56.49
CA TRP A 73 -49.67 65.70 -56.98
C TRP A 73 -51.18 65.91 -57.17
N ASN A 74 -52.03 64.93 -56.81
CA ASN A 74 -53.47 65.00 -57.06
C ASN A 74 -54.28 65.76 -55.98
N GLY A 75 -53.62 66.48 -55.05
CA GLY A 75 -54.23 67.19 -53.91
C GLY A 75 -53.50 68.49 -53.53
N THR A 76 -53.74 69.03 -52.32
CA THR A 76 -53.01 70.23 -51.86
C THR A 76 -51.52 69.92 -51.66
N HIS A 77 -50.64 70.86 -52.01
CA HIS A 77 -49.19 70.66 -51.86
C HIS A 77 -48.77 70.36 -50.41
N GLU A 78 -49.53 70.85 -49.42
CA GLU A 78 -49.31 70.53 -48.00
C GLU A 78 -49.64 69.06 -47.67
N ASP A 79 -50.70 68.50 -48.26
CA ASP A 79 -51.06 67.09 -48.07
C ASP A 79 -50.05 66.17 -48.74
N ALA A 80 -49.54 66.54 -49.92
CA ALA A 80 -48.46 65.83 -50.59
C ALA A 80 -47.20 65.75 -49.70
N VAL A 81 -46.80 66.87 -49.08
CA VAL A 81 -45.67 66.93 -48.12
C VAL A 81 -45.94 66.04 -46.90
N ARG A 82 -47.17 66.03 -46.36
CA ARG A 82 -47.54 65.16 -45.23
C ARG A 82 -47.45 63.68 -45.59
N ILE A 83 -47.95 63.29 -46.76
CA ILE A 83 -47.93 61.90 -47.24
C ILE A 83 -46.50 61.43 -47.48
N VAL A 84 -45.67 62.23 -48.17
CA VAL A 84 -44.26 61.89 -48.43
C VAL A 84 -43.48 61.73 -47.13
N ASN A 85 -43.66 62.61 -46.16
CA ASN A 85 -43.04 62.48 -44.83
C ASN A 85 -43.55 61.25 -44.05
N CYS A 86 -44.82 60.90 -44.19
CA CYS A 86 -45.40 59.71 -43.56
C CYS A 86 -44.78 58.43 -44.15
N ILE A 87 -44.73 58.32 -45.47
CA ILE A 87 -44.11 57.18 -46.16
C ILE A 87 -42.62 57.09 -45.83
N ALA A 88 -41.90 58.22 -45.82
CA ALA A 88 -40.49 58.25 -45.42
C ALA A 88 -40.27 57.67 -44.02
N LYS A 89 -41.12 58.03 -43.05
CA LYS A 89 -41.07 57.49 -41.69
C LYS A 89 -41.40 55.99 -41.64
N LEU A 90 -42.37 55.53 -42.43
CA LEU A 90 -42.72 54.11 -42.49
C LEU A 90 -41.59 53.28 -43.09
N LEU A 91 -40.91 53.79 -44.12
CA LEU A 91 -39.73 53.14 -44.70
C LEU A 91 -38.55 53.13 -43.73
N GLU A 92 -38.27 54.26 -43.06
CA GLU A 92 -37.24 54.33 -42.01
C GLU A 92 -37.54 53.34 -40.87
N GLN A 93 -38.81 53.27 -40.44
CA GLN A 93 -39.24 52.32 -39.42
C GLN A 93 -39.08 50.86 -39.89
N ASN A 94 -39.53 50.53 -41.11
CA ASN A 94 -39.41 49.16 -41.64
C ASN A 94 -37.94 48.72 -41.76
N GLN A 95 -37.06 49.62 -42.21
CA GLN A 95 -35.62 49.36 -42.24
C GLN A 95 -35.05 49.13 -40.83
N ASN A 96 -35.44 49.96 -39.86
CA ASN A 96 -35.00 49.80 -38.47
C ASN A 96 -35.51 48.49 -37.85
N ASP A 97 -36.76 48.11 -38.13
CA ASP A 97 -37.35 46.85 -37.68
C ASP A 97 -36.66 45.64 -38.32
N ALA A 98 -36.30 45.73 -39.61
CA ALA A 98 -35.53 44.70 -40.30
C ALA A 98 -34.14 44.54 -39.68
N ASN A 99 -33.42 45.65 -39.44
CA ASN A 99 -32.11 45.63 -38.78
C ASN A 99 -32.20 45.07 -37.35
N ALA A 100 -33.22 45.47 -36.58
CA ALA A 100 -33.42 44.94 -35.24
C ALA A 100 -33.69 43.42 -35.24
N ARG A 101 -34.43 42.91 -36.24
CA ARG A 101 -34.65 41.48 -36.41
C ARG A 101 -33.37 40.73 -36.76
N THR A 102 -32.55 41.25 -37.68
CA THR A 102 -31.27 40.64 -38.03
C THR A 102 -30.34 40.61 -36.82
N ASP A 103 -30.25 41.70 -36.06
CA ASP A 103 -29.43 41.77 -34.85
C ASP A 103 -29.86 40.74 -33.78
N ILE A 104 -31.17 40.53 -33.63
CA ILE A 104 -31.70 39.53 -32.68
C ILE A 104 -31.39 38.12 -33.16
N GLU A 105 -31.55 37.83 -34.45
CA GLU A 105 -31.26 36.51 -35.03
C GLU A 105 -29.77 36.18 -34.90
N GLU A 106 -28.87 37.13 -35.20
CA GLU A 106 -27.43 36.95 -35.02
C GLU A 106 -27.08 36.66 -33.55
N LYS A 107 -27.63 37.43 -32.61
CA LYS A 107 -27.44 37.19 -31.17
C LYS A 107 -27.99 35.83 -30.74
N PHE A 108 -29.13 35.43 -31.28
CA PHE A 108 -29.72 34.13 -31.00
C PHE A 108 -28.82 32.98 -31.49
N GLN A 109 -28.30 33.07 -32.71
CA GLN A 109 -27.38 32.06 -33.23
C GLN A 109 -26.06 31.98 -32.45
N LEU A 110 -25.50 33.12 -32.05
CA LEU A 110 -24.35 33.14 -31.15
C LEU A 110 -24.66 32.45 -29.82
N LEU A 111 -25.81 32.75 -29.22
CA LEU A 111 -26.21 32.14 -27.95
C LEU A 111 -26.42 30.62 -28.06
N VAL A 112 -26.97 30.13 -29.18
CA VAL A 112 -27.11 28.69 -29.44
C VAL A 112 -25.74 28.02 -29.55
N ASN A 113 -24.81 28.62 -30.29
CA ASN A 113 -23.44 28.09 -30.43
C ASN A 113 -22.69 28.06 -29.08
N ASP A 114 -22.84 29.11 -28.27
CA ASP A 114 -22.28 29.19 -26.92
C ASP A 114 -22.89 28.12 -26.01
N TYR A 115 -24.20 27.91 -26.09
CA TYR A 115 -24.92 26.89 -25.35
C TYR A 115 -24.43 25.48 -25.71
N ASP A 116 -24.32 25.16 -26.99
CA ASP A 116 -23.84 23.85 -27.46
C ASP A 116 -22.39 23.59 -27.03
N THR A 117 -21.55 24.63 -27.11
CA THR A 117 -20.15 24.57 -26.64
C THR A 117 -20.08 24.34 -25.13
N ALA A 118 -20.90 25.05 -24.36
CA ALA A 118 -21.00 24.88 -22.91
C ALA A 118 -21.51 23.47 -22.55
N GLN A 119 -22.53 22.98 -23.26
CA GLN A 119 -23.10 21.65 -23.03
C GLN A 119 -22.09 20.54 -23.33
N SER A 120 -21.34 20.65 -24.42
CA SER A 120 -20.25 19.73 -24.77
C SER A 120 -19.15 19.71 -23.70
N ASN A 121 -18.75 20.89 -23.21
CA ASN A 121 -17.79 21.01 -22.12
C ASN A 121 -18.28 20.37 -20.82
N VAL A 122 -19.55 20.58 -20.45
CA VAL A 122 -20.16 19.95 -19.28
C VAL A 122 -20.15 18.43 -19.42
N ALA A 123 -20.49 17.88 -20.58
CA ALA A 123 -20.45 16.43 -20.83
C ALA A 123 -19.02 15.87 -20.67
N ARG A 124 -18.03 16.54 -21.26
CA ARG A 124 -16.61 16.16 -21.14
C ARG A 124 -16.11 16.20 -19.70
N LEU A 125 -16.45 17.25 -18.96
CA LEU A 125 -16.05 17.39 -17.54
C LEU A 125 -16.70 16.32 -16.65
N LYS A 126 -17.95 15.95 -16.91
CA LYS A 126 -18.61 14.83 -16.21
C LYS A 126 -17.87 13.51 -16.43
N LEU A 127 -17.53 13.17 -17.68
CA LEU A 127 -16.77 11.96 -17.99
C LEU A 127 -15.39 11.95 -17.30
N LYS A 128 -14.69 13.09 -17.28
CA LYS A 128 -13.41 13.22 -16.57
C LYS A 128 -13.56 13.02 -15.07
N THR A 129 -14.64 13.57 -14.48
CA THR A 129 -14.93 13.42 -13.05
C THR A 129 -15.20 11.95 -12.71
N ASP A 130 -16.04 11.27 -13.47
CA ASP A 130 -16.34 9.85 -13.26
C ASP A 130 -15.09 8.96 -13.39
N ALA A 131 -14.18 9.29 -14.31
CA ALA A 131 -12.91 8.59 -14.47
C ALA A 131 -12.01 8.78 -13.25
N LEU A 132 -11.84 10.02 -12.79
CA LEU A 132 -11.04 10.35 -11.61
C LEU A 132 -11.62 9.74 -10.33
N GLU A 133 -12.94 9.65 -10.19
CA GLU A 133 -13.58 8.99 -9.05
C GLU A 133 -13.28 7.48 -9.02
N ARG A 134 -13.30 6.81 -10.17
CA ARG A 134 -12.94 5.38 -10.28
C ARG A 134 -11.47 5.15 -9.98
N GLU A 135 -10.60 6.01 -10.47
CA GLU A 135 -9.16 5.96 -10.18
C GLU A 135 -8.90 6.18 -8.68
N ASN A 136 -9.51 7.19 -8.09
CA ASN A 136 -9.42 7.47 -6.65
C ASN A 136 -9.88 6.26 -5.81
N HIS A 137 -10.99 5.62 -6.20
CA HIS A 137 -11.45 4.41 -5.55
C HIS A 137 -10.42 3.27 -5.63
N THR A 138 -9.84 3.07 -6.81
CA THR A 138 -8.80 2.04 -7.04
C THR A 138 -7.56 2.30 -6.18
N LEU A 139 -7.08 3.55 -6.15
CA LEU A 139 -5.95 3.96 -5.31
C LEU A 139 -6.26 3.79 -3.82
N SER A 140 -7.48 4.14 -3.38
CA SER A 140 -7.92 3.94 -1.99
C SER A 140 -7.91 2.47 -1.58
N VAL A 141 -8.34 1.56 -2.47
CA VAL A 141 -8.29 0.12 -2.22
C VAL A 141 -6.83 -0.37 -2.13
N ARG A 142 -5.96 0.05 -3.06
CA ARG A 142 -4.52 -0.29 -3.02
C ARG A 142 -3.86 0.19 -1.73
N LEU A 143 -4.14 1.42 -1.31
CA LEU A 143 -3.64 1.97 -0.06
C LEU A 143 -4.03 1.12 1.15
N ARG A 144 -5.30 0.70 1.24
CA ARG A 144 -5.78 -0.16 2.34
C ARG A 144 -5.09 -1.53 2.36
N VAL A 145 -4.82 -2.11 1.19
CA VAL A 145 -4.08 -3.38 1.08
C VAL A 145 -2.65 -3.18 1.58
N ALA A 146 -1.94 -2.16 1.09
CA ALA A 146 -0.58 -1.85 1.51
C ALA A 146 -0.47 -1.55 3.01
N GLU A 147 -1.43 -0.83 3.58
CA GLU A 147 -1.50 -0.58 5.03
C GLU A 147 -1.67 -1.88 5.83
N LYS A 148 -2.48 -2.82 5.34
CA LYS A 148 -2.67 -4.13 5.98
C LYS A 148 -1.39 -4.95 5.94
N GLU A 149 -0.72 -5.00 4.79
CA GLU A 149 0.56 -5.70 4.60
C GLU A 149 1.65 -5.09 5.48
N SER A 150 1.74 -3.77 5.55
CA SER A 150 2.67 -3.05 6.41
C SER A 150 2.45 -3.39 7.90
N LYS A 151 1.18 -3.40 8.36
CA LYS A 151 0.84 -3.82 9.73
C LYS A 151 1.24 -5.26 10.01
N GLN A 152 1.00 -6.16 9.06
CA GLN A 152 1.40 -7.56 9.16
C GLN A 152 2.92 -7.72 9.25
N ALA A 153 3.67 -7.09 8.35
CA ALA A 153 5.13 -7.11 8.35
C ALA A 153 5.70 -6.55 9.67
N ASN A 154 5.12 -5.47 10.20
CA ASN A 154 5.54 -4.89 11.47
C ASN A 154 5.26 -5.84 12.66
N SER A 155 4.15 -6.59 12.63
CA SER A 155 3.86 -7.61 13.64
C SER A 155 4.87 -8.76 13.60
N GLN A 156 5.23 -9.24 12.41
CA GLN A 156 6.25 -10.27 12.23
C GLN A 156 7.63 -9.79 12.69
N LEU A 157 8.00 -8.55 12.37
CA LEU A 157 9.24 -7.94 12.82
C LEU A 157 9.33 -7.88 14.35
N LYS A 158 8.22 -7.57 15.04
CA LYS A 158 8.17 -7.59 16.51
C LYS A 158 8.41 -9.00 17.05
N LEU A 159 7.74 -10.01 16.50
CA LEU A 159 7.94 -11.41 16.90
C LEU A 159 9.40 -11.85 16.74
N VAL A 160 10.00 -11.57 15.57
CA VAL A 160 11.41 -11.91 15.31
C VAL A 160 12.35 -11.19 16.30
N LYS A 161 12.08 -9.93 16.63
CA LYS A 161 12.86 -9.19 17.64
C LYS A 161 12.76 -9.82 19.04
N GLU A 162 11.56 -10.26 19.44
CA GLU A 162 11.32 -10.94 20.71
C GLU A 162 12.03 -12.30 20.77
N GLU A 163 11.94 -13.09 19.70
CA GLU A 163 12.65 -14.36 19.57
C GLU A 163 14.18 -14.18 19.61
N LEU A 164 14.70 -13.19 18.88
CA LEU A 164 16.12 -12.85 18.89
C LEU A 164 16.58 -12.44 20.29
N ALA A 165 15.80 -11.62 20.99
CA ALA A 165 16.11 -11.23 22.37
C ALA A 165 16.13 -12.45 23.31
N ARG A 166 15.18 -13.37 23.16
CA ARG A 166 15.12 -14.62 23.94
C ARG A 166 16.31 -15.53 23.64
N LEU A 167 16.68 -15.71 22.38
CA LEU A 167 17.85 -16.50 21.98
C LEU A 167 19.15 -15.89 22.49
N LYS A 168 19.28 -14.56 22.45
CA LYS A 168 20.43 -13.84 23.00
C LYS A 168 20.57 -14.08 24.51
N ALA A 169 19.48 -14.00 25.27
CA ALA A 169 19.46 -14.29 26.70
C ALA A 169 19.86 -15.75 26.97
N ASN A 170 19.25 -16.72 26.26
CA ASN A 170 19.58 -18.13 26.39
C ASN A 170 21.06 -18.42 26.08
N SER A 171 21.61 -17.81 25.03
CA SER A 171 23.01 -17.94 24.67
C SER A 171 23.94 -17.39 25.76
N GLN A 172 23.62 -16.23 26.34
CA GLN A 172 24.38 -15.66 27.45
C GLN A 172 24.32 -16.56 28.71
N HIS A 173 23.16 -17.14 29.01
CA HIS A 173 23.01 -18.10 30.10
C HIS A 173 23.84 -19.36 29.86
N ALA A 174 23.77 -19.95 28.66
CA ALA A 174 24.55 -21.13 28.29
C ALA A 174 26.06 -20.86 28.38
N LYS A 175 26.53 -19.70 27.89
CA LYS A 175 27.94 -19.29 28.01
C LYS A 175 28.37 -19.19 29.48
N THR A 176 27.52 -18.61 30.32
CA THR A 176 27.80 -18.48 31.76
C THR A 176 27.87 -19.84 32.44
N GLN A 177 26.91 -20.74 32.16
CA GLN A 177 26.90 -22.11 32.67
C GLN A 177 28.15 -22.89 32.25
N PHE A 178 28.51 -22.82 30.96
CA PHE A 178 29.72 -23.44 30.43
C PHE A 178 30.98 -22.94 31.14
N LEU A 179 31.12 -21.63 31.34
CA LEU A 179 32.27 -21.06 32.07
C LEU A 179 32.32 -21.54 33.53
N HIS A 180 31.18 -21.67 34.20
CA HIS A 180 31.13 -22.23 35.55
C HIS A 180 31.54 -23.70 35.59
N GLU A 181 31.05 -24.50 34.65
CA GLU A 181 31.40 -25.92 34.55
C GLU A 181 32.88 -26.10 34.21
N GLN A 182 33.42 -25.31 33.28
CA GLN A 182 34.84 -25.27 32.96
C GLN A 182 35.69 -24.98 34.20
N ARG A 183 35.38 -23.92 34.97
CA ARG A 183 36.10 -23.60 36.22
C ARG A 183 36.00 -24.73 37.26
N ARG A 184 34.85 -25.40 37.35
CA ARG A 184 34.66 -26.55 38.24
C ARG A 184 35.55 -27.73 37.82
N GLN A 185 35.63 -28.01 36.52
CA GLN A 185 36.50 -29.05 35.97
C GLN A 185 37.98 -28.71 36.19
N GLU A 186 38.40 -27.47 35.93
CA GLU A 186 39.76 -26.99 36.18
C GLU A 186 40.16 -27.13 37.66
N ALA A 187 39.27 -26.77 38.59
CA ALA A 187 39.49 -26.95 40.03
C ALA A 187 39.62 -28.42 40.44
N ASN A 188 38.82 -29.31 39.84
CA ASN A 188 38.92 -30.76 40.09
C ASN A 188 40.23 -31.33 39.54
N LEU A 189 40.62 -30.95 38.32
CA LEU A 189 41.91 -31.32 37.72
C LEU A 189 43.07 -30.86 38.60
N GLN A 190 43.01 -29.64 39.13
CA GLN A 190 44.01 -29.13 40.06
C GLN A 190 44.10 -29.97 41.34
N LYS A 191 42.97 -30.33 41.95
CA LYS A 191 42.94 -31.24 43.12
C LYS A 191 43.53 -32.62 42.80
N HIS A 192 43.26 -33.17 41.62
CA HIS A 192 43.84 -34.44 41.19
C HIS A 192 45.36 -34.34 40.99
N ARG A 193 45.84 -33.25 40.39
CA ARG A 193 47.28 -32.95 40.26
C ARG A 193 47.95 -32.85 41.64
N GLU A 194 47.34 -32.14 42.59
CA GLU A 194 47.86 -32.04 43.97
C GLU A 194 47.90 -33.40 44.68
N LYS A 195 46.85 -34.23 44.53
CA LYS A 195 46.84 -35.59 45.08
C LYS A 195 47.95 -36.46 44.48
N LEU A 196 48.13 -36.41 43.16
CA LEU A 196 49.21 -37.12 42.48
C LEU A 196 50.58 -36.65 42.95
N GLN A 197 50.78 -35.33 43.09
CA GLN A 197 52.04 -34.77 43.60
C GLN A 197 52.32 -35.22 45.05
N ARG A 198 51.30 -35.26 45.92
CA ARG A 198 51.43 -35.82 47.28
C ARG A 198 51.77 -37.30 47.25
N LEU A 199 51.05 -38.11 46.46
CA LEU A 199 51.32 -39.54 46.31
C LEU A 199 52.73 -39.82 45.78
N LEU A 200 53.20 -39.03 44.80
CA LEU A 200 54.58 -39.10 44.32
C LEU A 200 55.57 -38.76 45.43
N GLY A 201 55.34 -37.66 46.17
CA GLY A 201 56.19 -37.29 47.31
C GLY A 201 56.24 -38.35 48.41
N ASP A 202 55.09 -38.96 48.70
CA ASP A 202 54.97 -40.05 49.67
C ASP A 202 55.57 -41.35 49.14
N ALA A 203 55.51 -41.62 47.83
CA ALA A 203 56.22 -42.73 47.21
C ALA A 203 57.73 -42.51 47.23
N TYR A 204 58.23 -41.29 47.05
CA TYR A 204 59.66 -40.98 47.23
C TYR A 204 60.11 -41.15 48.69
N ARG A 205 59.29 -40.71 49.65
CA ARG A 205 59.55 -40.97 51.08
C ARG A 205 59.43 -42.46 51.42
N GLY A 206 58.46 -43.13 50.85
CA GLY A 206 58.23 -44.57 50.96
C GLY A 206 59.38 -45.38 50.36
N GLN A 207 59.95 -44.96 49.23
CA GLN A 207 61.17 -45.55 48.66
C GLN A 207 62.38 -45.34 49.56
N LYS A 208 62.47 -44.19 50.24
CA LYS A 208 63.49 -43.97 51.28
C LYS A 208 63.28 -44.92 52.47
N ILE A 209 62.03 -45.10 52.91
CA ILE A 209 61.66 -46.04 53.97
C ILE A 209 61.86 -47.50 53.52
N ILE A 210 61.57 -47.86 52.27
CA ILE A 210 61.80 -49.21 51.70
C ILE A 210 63.30 -49.46 51.55
N ALA A 211 64.10 -48.44 51.22
CA ALA A 211 65.56 -48.55 51.26
C ALA A 211 66.07 -48.77 52.70
N GLU A 212 65.42 -48.18 53.71
CA GLU A 212 65.70 -48.41 55.14
C GLU A 212 65.17 -49.78 55.63
N LEU A 213 64.02 -50.25 55.13
CA LEU A 213 63.41 -51.55 55.46
C LEU A 213 64.03 -52.74 54.72
N ARG A 214 64.72 -52.51 53.59
CA ARG A 214 65.48 -53.54 52.86
C ARG A 214 66.65 -54.11 53.69
N ASN A 215 66.94 -53.53 54.85
CA ASN A 215 67.88 -54.06 55.85
C ASN A 215 67.25 -54.99 56.91
N LEU A 216 65.97 -55.37 56.79
CA LEU A 216 65.36 -56.37 57.67
C LEU A 216 65.01 -57.67 56.90
N PRO A 217 65.49 -58.85 57.35
CA PRO A 217 65.17 -60.12 56.72
C PRO A 217 63.75 -60.60 57.03
N SER A 218 63.20 -61.25 56.01
CA SER A 218 61.83 -61.75 55.81
C SER A 218 61.47 -62.98 56.64
N ALA A 219 60.17 -63.17 56.93
CA ALA A 219 59.56 -64.46 57.29
C ALA A 219 58.02 -64.42 57.07
N PRO A 220 57.32 -65.56 56.93
CA PRO A 220 56.50 -65.85 55.76
C PRO A 220 55.01 -66.11 56.01
N GLU A 221 54.31 -66.25 54.89
CA GLU A 221 52.91 -66.61 54.65
C GLU A 221 52.37 -67.81 55.45
N LEU A 222 51.07 -67.76 55.75
CA LEU A 222 50.26 -68.92 56.13
C LEU A 222 48.90 -68.90 55.42
N ARG A 223 48.65 -69.99 54.67
CA ARG A 223 47.42 -70.80 54.52
C ARG A 223 46.10 -70.06 54.19
N GLY A 224 45.28 -70.49 53.24
CA GLY A 224 45.06 -71.83 52.68
C GLY A 224 43.54 -72.08 52.68
N GLY A 225 42.91 -72.01 51.51
CA GLY A 225 41.50 -72.32 51.28
C GLY A 225 41.36 -73.09 49.97
N SER A 226 40.53 -74.13 49.96
CA SER A 226 40.42 -75.13 48.89
C SER A 226 40.10 -74.50 47.53
N ALA A 227 41.08 -74.51 46.62
CA ALA A 227 41.00 -73.89 45.30
C ALA A 227 39.92 -74.50 44.37
N ALA A 228 39.43 -75.70 44.68
CA ALA A 228 38.49 -76.43 43.81
C ALA A 228 37.04 -75.91 43.92
N GLU A 229 36.63 -75.39 45.08
CA GLU A 229 35.26 -74.90 45.30
C GLU A 229 35.07 -73.47 44.78
N LEU A 230 36.15 -72.67 44.84
CA LEU A 230 36.19 -71.33 44.23
C LEU A 230 36.16 -71.40 42.69
N ASP A 231 36.80 -72.40 42.09
CA ASP A 231 36.90 -72.53 40.62
C ASP A 231 35.54 -72.86 39.96
N GLU A 232 34.71 -73.68 40.61
CA GLU A 232 33.35 -74.00 40.13
C GLU A 232 32.38 -72.82 40.31
N GLU A 233 32.47 -72.09 41.42
CA GLU A 233 31.68 -70.87 41.63
C GLU A 233 32.05 -69.77 40.61
N ILE A 234 33.34 -69.61 40.29
CA ILE A 234 33.83 -68.68 39.27
C ILE A 234 33.35 -69.08 37.87
N LYS A 235 33.37 -70.38 37.52
CA LYS A 235 32.84 -70.88 36.24
C LYS A 235 31.33 -70.64 36.12
N ASN A 236 30.56 -70.90 37.17
CA ASN A 236 29.12 -70.66 37.15
C ASN A 236 28.77 -69.17 37.02
N GLN A 237 29.50 -68.28 37.70
CA GLN A 237 29.33 -66.83 37.53
C GLN A 237 29.76 -66.35 36.13
N ALA A 238 30.83 -66.91 35.58
CA ALA A 238 31.26 -66.61 34.21
C ALA A 238 30.20 -67.02 33.18
N ASN A 239 29.64 -68.22 33.30
CA ASN A 239 28.58 -68.73 32.43
C ASN A 239 27.29 -67.90 32.53
N GLN A 240 26.88 -67.51 33.74
CA GLN A 240 25.73 -66.62 33.94
C GLN A 240 25.95 -65.25 33.30
N ARG A 241 27.14 -64.68 33.47
CA ARG A 241 27.50 -63.38 32.88
C ARG A 241 27.52 -63.46 31.35
N GLU A 242 28.00 -64.56 30.77
CA GLU A 242 27.98 -64.78 29.33
C GLU A 242 26.56 -64.95 28.77
N ALA A 243 25.67 -65.62 29.51
CA ALA A 243 24.26 -65.75 29.15
C ALA A 243 23.53 -64.39 29.15
N LEU A 244 23.80 -63.53 30.13
CA LEU A 244 23.26 -62.16 30.17
C LEU A 244 23.77 -61.32 29.00
N PHE A 245 25.08 -61.39 28.70
CA PHE A 245 25.64 -60.69 27.53
C PHE A 245 25.01 -61.16 26.23
N ARG A 246 24.77 -62.47 26.05
CA ARG A 246 24.07 -62.98 24.84
C ARG A 246 22.64 -62.43 24.73
N LYS A 247 21.91 -62.36 25.85
CA LYS A 247 20.54 -61.81 25.87
C LYS A 247 20.51 -60.32 25.54
N GLU A 248 21.43 -59.54 26.10
CA GLU A 248 21.57 -58.11 25.80
C GLU A 248 21.97 -57.88 24.34
N ASN A 249 22.92 -58.67 23.80
CA ASN A 249 23.34 -58.57 22.40
C ASN A 249 22.17 -58.87 21.44
N LEU A 250 21.33 -59.85 21.77
CA LEU A 250 20.13 -60.16 20.99
C LEU A 250 19.14 -58.99 21.01
N ALA A 251 18.92 -58.37 22.17
CA ALA A 251 18.04 -57.22 22.31
C ALA A 251 18.57 -55.98 21.56
N LEU A 252 19.88 -55.70 21.63
CA LEU A 252 20.53 -54.62 20.89
C LEU A 252 20.39 -54.82 19.37
N ARG A 253 20.56 -56.05 18.88
CA ARG A 253 20.36 -56.38 17.46
C ARG A 253 18.91 -56.17 17.03
N GLY A 254 17.94 -56.51 17.88
CA GLY A 254 16.53 -56.24 17.63
C GLY A 254 16.23 -54.74 17.50
N MET A 255 16.69 -53.93 18.45
CA MET A 255 16.51 -52.47 18.41
C MET A 255 17.18 -51.83 17.19
N LEU A 256 18.35 -52.33 16.78
CA LEU A 256 19.03 -51.85 15.58
C LEU A 256 18.21 -52.16 14.31
N HIS A 257 17.57 -53.33 14.25
CA HIS A 257 16.70 -53.70 13.14
C HIS A 257 15.44 -52.81 13.07
N GLU A 258 14.80 -52.54 14.21
CA GLU A 258 13.66 -51.62 14.28
C GLU A 258 14.04 -50.20 13.85
N LEU A 259 15.20 -49.70 14.27
CA LEU A 259 15.69 -48.38 13.88
C LEU A 259 16.02 -48.32 12.38
N ALA A 260 16.60 -49.38 11.81
CA ALA A 260 16.84 -49.49 10.38
C ALA A 260 15.52 -49.48 9.58
N GLN A 261 14.51 -50.25 10.00
CA GLN A 261 13.19 -50.23 9.37
C GLN A 261 12.52 -48.85 9.46
N ALA A 262 12.60 -48.18 10.61
CA ALA A 262 12.03 -46.84 10.79
C ALA A 262 12.71 -45.79 9.90
N LEU A 263 14.03 -45.89 9.69
CA LEU A 263 14.76 -45.02 8.76
C LEU A 263 14.36 -45.30 7.31
N VAL A 264 14.27 -46.56 6.89
CA VAL A 264 13.83 -46.93 5.54
C VAL A 264 12.40 -46.42 5.27
N SER A 265 11.48 -46.59 6.23
CA SER A 265 10.12 -46.05 6.11
C SER A 265 10.10 -44.52 6.03
N LYS A 266 10.94 -43.82 6.78
CA LYS A 266 11.05 -42.35 6.68
C LYS A 266 11.61 -41.91 5.34
N VAL A 267 12.65 -42.56 4.83
CA VAL A 267 13.23 -42.23 3.51
C VAL A 267 12.18 -42.44 2.41
N LEU A 268 11.43 -43.54 2.44
CA LEU A 268 10.32 -43.79 1.52
C LEU A 268 9.17 -42.77 1.64
N LEU A 269 8.95 -42.17 2.81
CA LEU A 269 7.94 -41.12 3.02
C LEU A 269 8.42 -39.72 2.62
N TYR A 270 9.73 -39.47 2.57
CA TYR A 270 10.30 -38.17 2.17
C TYR A 270 10.62 -38.08 0.68
N GLU A 271 10.60 -39.18 -0.07
CA GLU A 271 10.83 -39.22 -1.52
C GLU A 271 9.57 -39.47 -2.37
N THR A 272 8.45 -38.82 -2.04
CA THR A 272 7.46 -38.49 -3.08
C THR A 272 7.88 -37.18 -3.75
N ASN A 273 8.92 -37.26 -4.60
CA ASN A 273 9.15 -36.23 -5.63
C ASN A 273 8.22 -36.51 -6.83
N ASP A 274 7.90 -35.43 -7.54
CA ASP A 274 6.82 -35.20 -8.52
C ASP A 274 6.78 -36.09 -9.79
N ASP A 275 7.63 -37.12 -9.92
CA ASP A 275 7.81 -37.87 -11.18
C ASP A 275 7.49 -39.38 -11.13
N GLY A 276 6.85 -39.87 -10.05
CA GLY A 276 6.13 -41.15 -10.07
C GLY A 276 6.93 -42.43 -10.41
N GLN A 277 8.26 -42.41 -10.40
CA GLN A 277 9.10 -43.61 -10.54
C GLN A 277 9.47 -44.11 -9.14
N PRO A 278 8.98 -45.29 -8.71
CA PRO A 278 9.39 -45.87 -7.44
C PRO A 278 10.87 -46.26 -7.49
N PHE A 279 11.66 -45.76 -6.54
CA PHE A 279 13.03 -46.21 -6.34
C PHE A 279 13.00 -47.72 -6.07
N ASN A 280 13.61 -48.53 -6.95
CA ASN A 280 13.60 -49.98 -6.80
C ASN A 280 14.57 -50.38 -5.68
N VAL A 281 14.02 -50.79 -4.53
CA VAL A 281 14.77 -51.27 -3.35
C VAL A 281 14.76 -52.80 -3.24
N ASP A 282 14.59 -53.53 -4.37
CA ASP A 282 14.59 -55.00 -4.43
C ASP A 282 15.93 -55.64 -3.99
N HIS A 283 16.95 -54.84 -3.63
CA HIS A 283 18.24 -55.32 -3.15
C HIS A 283 18.44 -55.25 -1.64
N LEU A 284 17.45 -54.80 -0.86
CA LEU A 284 17.53 -54.74 0.63
C LEU A 284 16.57 -55.72 1.33
N HIS A 285 16.03 -56.71 0.63
CA HIS A 285 15.28 -57.78 1.25
C HIS A 285 16.22 -58.74 2.00
N VAL A 286 16.44 -58.48 3.29
CA VAL A 286 17.15 -59.39 4.21
C VAL A 286 16.13 -60.38 4.77
N ASP A 287 15.86 -61.43 4.00
CA ASP A 287 14.72 -62.31 4.22
C ASP A 287 14.89 -63.37 5.32
N GLN A 288 15.99 -63.36 6.09
CA GLN A 288 16.19 -64.33 7.17
C GLN A 288 16.95 -63.74 8.38
N PRO A 289 16.45 -63.91 9.63
CA PRO A 289 17.08 -63.43 10.86
C PRO A 289 18.35 -64.24 11.27
N GLY A 290 19.10 -64.77 10.30
CA GLY A 290 20.29 -65.58 10.52
C GLY A 290 21.37 -65.46 9.43
N GLN A 291 21.13 -64.75 8.33
CA GLN A 291 22.20 -64.46 7.37
C GLN A 291 23.06 -63.32 7.93
N MET A 292 24.37 -63.52 7.91
CA MET A 292 25.33 -62.48 8.30
C MET A 292 24.95 -61.18 7.60
N PHE A 293 24.86 -60.10 8.39
CA PHE A 293 24.75 -58.74 7.87
C PHE A 293 25.68 -58.60 6.65
N PRO A 294 25.22 -58.02 5.52
CA PRO A 294 26.13 -57.60 4.48
C PRO A 294 27.18 -56.71 5.16
N ASP A 295 28.44 -56.99 4.86
CA ASP A 295 29.63 -56.45 5.53
C ASP A 295 29.41 -54.99 5.91
N LEU A 296 29.64 -54.63 7.18
CA LEU A 296 29.32 -53.30 7.73
C LEU A 296 29.92 -52.16 6.88
N GLN A 297 31.00 -52.48 6.15
CA GLN A 297 31.65 -51.62 5.16
C GLN A 297 30.76 -51.28 3.96
N VAL A 298 29.94 -52.21 3.47
CA VAL A 298 29.00 -52.01 2.35
C VAL A 298 27.87 -51.07 2.79
N LEU A 299 27.31 -51.27 3.97
CA LEU A 299 26.29 -50.35 4.49
C LEU A 299 26.87 -48.93 4.69
N GLN A 300 28.10 -48.84 5.20
CA GLN A 300 28.78 -47.56 5.39
C GLN A 300 29.11 -46.86 4.06
N SER A 301 29.47 -47.61 3.01
CA SER A 301 29.73 -47.03 1.69
C SER A 301 28.44 -46.56 1.02
N THR A 302 27.35 -47.31 1.12
CA THR A 302 26.03 -46.91 0.60
C THR A 302 25.50 -45.65 1.31
N ILE A 303 25.61 -45.56 2.63
CA ILE A 303 25.21 -44.36 3.38
C ILE A 303 26.04 -43.14 2.95
N LYS A 304 27.35 -43.29 2.77
CA LYS A 304 28.21 -42.20 2.29
C LYS A 304 27.82 -41.73 0.88
N GLN A 305 27.46 -42.65 -0.01
CA GLN A 305 26.98 -42.30 -1.35
C GLN A 305 25.65 -41.55 -1.31
N LEU A 306 24.68 -42.02 -0.50
CA LEU A 306 23.38 -41.36 -0.33
C LEU A 306 23.53 -39.94 0.25
N VAL A 307 24.38 -39.77 1.27
CA VAL A 307 24.65 -38.44 1.84
C VAL A 307 25.28 -37.51 0.80
N ALA A 308 26.27 -37.99 0.05
CA ALA A 308 26.89 -37.20 -1.01
C ALA A 308 25.91 -36.81 -2.12
N GLN A 309 24.97 -37.70 -2.45
CA GLN A 309 23.94 -37.43 -3.44
C GLN A 309 22.91 -36.40 -2.95
N ILE A 310 22.44 -36.53 -1.70
CA ILE A 310 21.55 -35.54 -1.07
C ILE A 310 22.22 -34.17 -0.99
N ASP A 311 23.51 -34.13 -0.62
CA ASP A 311 24.26 -32.88 -0.56
C ASP A 311 24.40 -32.23 -1.94
N TYR A 312 24.65 -33.02 -2.99
CA TYR A 312 24.71 -32.55 -4.38
C TYR A 312 23.37 -31.98 -4.83
N GLU A 313 22.28 -32.73 -4.70
CA GLU A 313 20.94 -32.30 -5.12
C GLU A 313 20.45 -31.09 -4.29
N SER A 314 20.75 -31.04 -2.99
CA SER A 314 20.43 -29.90 -2.14
C SER A 314 21.19 -28.64 -2.55
N ASN A 315 22.44 -28.78 -2.98
CA ASN A 315 23.25 -27.66 -3.44
C ASN A 315 22.79 -27.18 -4.83
N GLU A 316 22.43 -28.10 -5.72
CA GLU A 316 21.88 -27.78 -7.04
C GLU A 316 20.54 -27.03 -6.91
N ARG A 317 19.61 -27.51 -6.08
CA ARG A 317 18.34 -26.80 -5.79
C ARG A 317 18.57 -25.41 -5.22
N ARG A 318 19.57 -25.25 -4.33
CA ARG A 318 19.96 -23.93 -3.79
C ARG A 318 20.52 -23.01 -4.86
N GLN A 319 21.37 -23.51 -5.76
CA GLN A 319 21.91 -22.72 -6.87
C GLN A 319 20.81 -22.31 -7.85
N SER A 320 19.94 -23.24 -8.26
CA SER A 320 18.81 -22.95 -9.16
C SER A 320 17.83 -21.96 -8.52
N GLY A 321 17.53 -22.11 -7.22
CA GLY A 321 16.71 -21.14 -6.49
C GLY A 321 17.34 -19.75 -6.40
N PHE A 322 18.66 -19.68 -6.21
CA PHE A 322 19.40 -18.42 -6.19
C PHE A 322 19.42 -17.75 -7.57
N GLN A 323 19.62 -18.52 -8.65
CA GLN A 323 19.57 -18.03 -10.02
C GLN A 323 18.18 -17.49 -10.36
N LEU A 324 17.12 -18.22 -10.02
CA LEU A 324 15.74 -17.76 -10.25
C LEU A 324 15.43 -16.48 -9.46
N ALA A 325 15.84 -16.41 -8.19
CA ALA A 325 15.65 -15.19 -7.39
C ALA A 325 16.42 -14.00 -7.97
N THR A 326 17.63 -14.23 -8.48
CA THR A 326 18.44 -13.19 -9.13
C THR A 326 17.77 -12.72 -10.42
N GLN A 327 17.27 -13.64 -11.25
CA GLN A 327 16.54 -13.31 -12.47
C GLN A 327 15.27 -12.50 -12.19
N MET A 328 14.47 -12.92 -11.19
CA MET A 328 13.28 -12.18 -10.79
C MET A 328 13.61 -10.75 -10.30
N GLN A 329 14.74 -10.59 -9.61
CA GLN A 329 15.19 -9.28 -9.15
C GLN A 329 15.66 -8.40 -10.33
N GLU A 330 16.33 -8.98 -11.33
CA GLU A 330 16.73 -8.30 -12.55
C GLU A 330 15.53 -7.88 -13.40
N ASP A 331 14.55 -8.76 -13.58
CA ASP A 331 13.30 -8.45 -14.28
C ASP A 331 12.51 -7.33 -13.58
N HIS A 332 12.47 -7.35 -12.24
CA HIS A 332 11.85 -6.27 -11.46
C HIS A 332 12.61 -4.95 -11.60
N LEU A 333 13.95 -4.97 -11.62
CA LEU A 333 14.75 -3.77 -11.84
C LEU A 333 14.51 -3.18 -13.23
N ASN A 334 14.47 -4.03 -14.27
CA ASN A 334 14.19 -3.61 -15.65
C ASN A 334 12.79 -3.01 -15.79
N ALA A 335 11.78 -3.60 -15.13
CA ALA A 335 10.42 -3.07 -15.13
C ALA A 335 10.33 -1.69 -14.46
N VAL A 336 11.03 -1.50 -13.34
CA VAL A 336 11.10 -0.20 -12.65
C VAL A 336 11.85 0.83 -13.50
N GLU A 337 12.94 0.45 -14.16
CA GLU A 337 13.68 1.34 -15.06
C GLU A 337 12.83 1.80 -16.25
N GLN A 338 12.03 0.89 -16.82
CA GLN A 338 11.07 1.23 -17.87
C GLN A 338 10.01 2.21 -17.37
N GLU A 339 9.42 1.98 -16.19
CA GLU A 339 8.43 2.90 -15.60
C GLU A 339 9.03 4.28 -15.30
N VAL A 340 10.30 4.34 -14.89
CA VAL A 340 11.01 5.62 -14.68
C VAL A 340 11.21 6.36 -16.01
N ASN A 341 11.57 5.66 -17.08
CA ASN A 341 11.70 6.27 -18.42
C ASN A 341 10.36 6.78 -18.96
N ASP A 342 9.30 5.99 -18.85
CA ASP A 342 7.96 6.39 -19.28
C ASP A 342 7.49 7.64 -18.51
N ASN A 343 7.75 7.70 -17.21
CA ASN A 343 7.45 8.87 -16.39
C ASN A 343 8.32 10.09 -16.76
N TYR A 344 9.57 9.89 -17.16
CA TYR A 344 10.45 10.97 -17.61
C TYR A 344 9.91 11.63 -18.89
N ASP A 345 9.45 10.83 -19.86
CA ASP A 345 8.84 11.33 -21.10
C ASP A 345 7.58 12.16 -20.82
N VAL A 346 6.72 11.70 -19.91
CA VAL A 346 5.52 12.45 -19.49
C VAL A 346 5.89 13.79 -18.84
N VAL A 347 6.95 13.82 -18.02
CA VAL A 347 7.44 15.06 -17.39
C VAL A 347 8.01 16.03 -18.43
N GLU A 348 8.73 15.53 -19.43
CA GLU A 348 9.22 16.32 -20.58
C GLU A 348 8.05 16.94 -21.37
N GLU A 349 7.01 16.16 -21.68
CA GLU A 349 5.81 16.67 -22.36
C GLU A 349 5.08 17.75 -21.54
N GLN A 350 4.94 17.54 -20.22
CA GLN A 350 4.34 18.54 -19.34
C GLN A 350 5.20 19.81 -19.26
N ARG A 351 6.53 19.67 -19.24
CA ARG A 351 7.45 20.82 -19.24
C ARG A 351 7.30 21.64 -20.51
N LYS A 352 7.21 20.99 -21.66
CA LYS A 352 6.95 21.64 -22.95
C LYS A 352 5.60 22.37 -22.94
N MET A 353 4.54 21.73 -22.46
CA MET A 353 3.21 22.36 -22.35
C MET A 353 3.24 23.60 -21.43
N ILE A 354 3.96 23.54 -20.32
CA ILE A 354 4.12 24.68 -19.42
C ILE A 354 4.84 25.84 -20.13
N ASP A 355 5.88 25.55 -20.90
CA ASP A 355 6.63 26.59 -21.61
C ASP A 355 5.80 27.21 -22.76
N ASP A 356 5.00 26.41 -23.47
CA ASP A 356 4.04 26.92 -24.47
C ASP A 356 2.97 27.82 -23.81
N LEU A 357 2.45 27.43 -22.65
CA LEU A 357 1.50 28.24 -21.89
C LEU A 357 2.13 29.55 -21.38
N LYS A 358 3.38 29.52 -20.93
CA LYS A 358 4.11 30.75 -20.53
C LYS A 358 4.27 31.69 -21.72
N ALA A 359 4.67 31.19 -22.89
CA ALA A 359 4.80 32.00 -24.10
C ALA A 359 3.46 32.63 -24.52
N ALA A 360 2.36 31.89 -24.40
CA ALA A 360 1.02 32.40 -24.67
C ALA A 360 0.60 33.52 -23.69
N VAL A 361 0.91 33.36 -22.40
CA VAL A 361 0.66 34.38 -21.36
C VAL A 361 1.48 35.64 -21.63
N GLU A 362 2.76 35.50 -21.97
CA GLU A 362 3.64 36.63 -22.29
C GLU A 362 3.12 37.43 -23.50
N LYS A 363 2.67 36.72 -24.55
CA LYS A 363 2.02 37.34 -25.71
C LYS A 363 0.75 38.11 -25.32
N LEU A 364 -0.17 37.49 -24.56
CA LEU A 364 -1.40 38.14 -24.11
C LEU A 364 -1.12 39.34 -23.19
N SER A 365 -0.08 39.26 -22.36
CA SER A 365 0.37 40.38 -21.54
C SER A 365 0.90 41.54 -22.39
N GLY A 366 1.62 41.24 -23.48
CA GLY A 366 2.05 42.25 -24.46
C GLY A 366 0.87 42.92 -25.15
N ASP A 367 -0.07 42.14 -25.69
CA ASP A 367 -1.29 42.64 -26.33
C ASP A 367 -2.13 43.53 -25.39
N LEU A 368 -2.21 43.15 -24.10
CA LEU A 368 -2.90 43.93 -23.07
C LEU A 368 -2.19 45.26 -22.80
N ALA A 369 -0.86 45.27 -22.73
CA ALA A 369 -0.09 46.49 -22.55
C ALA A 369 -0.23 47.46 -23.73
N GLU A 370 -0.26 46.94 -24.97
CA GLU A 370 -0.53 47.75 -26.16
C GLU A 370 -1.93 48.36 -26.16
N LYS A 371 -2.95 47.56 -25.82
CA LYS A 371 -4.33 48.05 -25.66
C LYS A 371 -4.45 49.10 -24.56
N SER A 372 -3.74 48.92 -23.44
CA SER A 372 -3.71 49.91 -22.35
C SER A 372 -3.14 51.25 -22.83
N LYS A 373 -2.03 51.25 -23.59
CA LYS A 373 -1.47 52.48 -24.18
C LYS A 373 -2.42 53.15 -25.16
N LEU A 374 -3.16 52.37 -25.95
CA LEU A 374 -4.15 52.90 -26.88
C LEU A 374 -5.28 53.62 -26.13
N VAL A 375 -5.78 53.03 -25.04
CA VAL A 375 -6.79 53.66 -24.18
C VAL A 375 -6.26 54.94 -23.54
N GLU A 376 -5.03 54.94 -23.03
CA GLU A 376 -4.38 56.14 -22.49
C GLU A 376 -4.29 57.27 -23.55
N HIS A 377 -3.86 56.95 -24.77
CA HIS A 377 -3.80 57.93 -25.86
C HIS A 377 -5.19 58.46 -26.29
N PHE A 378 -6.22 57.61 -26.27
CA PHE A 378 -7.60 58.06 -26.50
C PHE A 378 -8.06 59.04 -25.42
N LEU A 379 -7.80 58.73 -24.14
CA LEU A 379 -8.15 59.60 -23.01
C LEU A 379 -7.39 60.94 -23.06
N GLU A 380 -6.10 60.94 -23.41
CA GLU A 380 -5.31 62.16 -23.58
C GLU A 380 -5.83 63.05 -24.71
N ASN A 381 -6.26 62.46 -25.83
CA ASN A 381 -6.84 63.21 -26.95
C ASN A 381 -8.20 63.83 -26.61
N ASP A 382 -9.09 63.11 -25.92
CA ASP A 382 -10.38 63.65 -25.49
C ASP A 382 -10.23 64.79 -24.49
N LEU A 383 -9.20 64.73 -23.63
CA LEU A 383 -8.86 65.82 -22.69
C LEU A 383 -8.29 67.07 -23.40
N GLN A 384 -7.60 66.93 -24.53
CA GLN A 384 -7.14 68.08 -25.32
C GLN A 384 -8.27 68.78 -26.09
N VAL A 385 -9.32 68.06 -26.50
CA VAL A 385 -10.49 68.66 -27.18
C VAL A 385 -11.41 69.40 -26.20
N GLY A 386 -11.39 69.07 -24.91
CA GLY A 386 -12.18 69.73 -23.87
C GLY A 386 -11.64 71.09 -23.37
N ASN A 387 -10.38 71.43 -23.63
CA ASN A 387 -9.71 72.61 -23.02
C ASN A 387 -9.83 73.92 -23.84
N HIS A 388 -10.83 74.07 -24.70
CA HIS A 388 -11.10 75.32 -25.43
C HIS A 388 -12.43 76.02 -25.06
N SER A 389 -13.12 75.60 -24.01
CA SER A 389 -14.33 76.32 -23.56
C SER A 389 -14.65 76.07 -22.09
N THR A 390 -13.93 76.72 -21.19
CA THR A 390 -14.46 77.08 -19.86
C THR A 390 -13.57 78.13 -19.20
N ASP A 391 -13.68 79.35 -19.72
CA ASP A 391 -13.34 80.55 -18.96
C ASP A 391 -14.53 80.91 -18.06
N GLN A 392 -14.20 81.31 -16.83
CA GLN A 392 -15.06 81.90 -15.80
C GLN A 392 -15.94 80.92 -14.99
N ILE A 393 -15.54 80.66 -13.75
CA ILE A 393 -16.33 80.93 -12.53
C ILE A 393 -15.38 80.92 -11.32
N SER A 394 -15.68 81.86 -10.42
CA SER A 394 -14.82 82.50 -9.43
C SER A 394 -14.57 81.74 -8.13
N GLU A 395 -13.48 82.17 -7.49
CA GLU A 395 -13.04 82.10 -6.09
C GLU A 395 -14.05 81.89 -4.94
N ALA A 396 -13.53 81.15 -3.94
CA ALA A 396 -13.69 81.28 -2.47
C ALA A 396 -14.76 80.42 -1.74
N PRO A 397 -14.64 80.23 -0.41
CA PRO A 397 -13.48 79.74 0.34
C PRO A 397 -13.84 78.58 1.32
N ALA A 398 -12.79 78.03 1.93
CA ALA A 398 -12.76 76.93 2.89
C ALA A 398 -13.73 77.05 4.09
N SER A 399 -14.28 75.91 4.51
CA SER A 399 -14.70 75.66 5.89
C SER A 399 -14.56 74.18 6.26
N HIS A 400 -13.71 73.93 7.25
CA HIS A 400 -13.73 72.75 8.14
C HIS A 400 -15.08 72.71 8.89
N PRO A 401 -15.60 71.53 9.32
CA PRO A 401 -15.15 70.98 10.61
C PRO A 401 -15.21 69.45 10.81
N SER A 402 -14.40 69.04 11.79
CA SER A 402 -14.65 68.06 12.85
C SER A 402 -14.65 66.56 12.58
N ALA A 403 -13.79 65.93 13.38
CA ALA A 403 -13.76 64.54 13.79
C ALA A 403 -14.93 64.17 14.72
N ASP A 404 -15.06 62.85 14.93
CA ASP A 404 -15.90 62.09 15.87
C ASP A 404 -17.06 61.34 15.19
N ASP A 405 -16.88 60.04 14.92
CA ASP A 405 -17.53 59.01 15.73
C ASP A 405 -17.10 57.58 15.37
N ALA A 406 -17.08 56.73 16.39
CA ALA A 406 -16.61 55.35 16.42
C ALA A 406 -17.52 54.33 15.68
N PRO A 407 -17.03 53.11 15.36
CA PRO A 407 -17.82 52.09 14.67
C PRO A 407 -18.59 51.20 15.65
N PRO A 408 -19.82 50.74 15.34
CA PRO A 408 -20.40 49.60 16.04
C PRO A 408 -20.11 48.28 15.32
N THR A 409 -19.80 47.30 16.17
CA THR A 409 -19.61 45.86 15.98
C THR A 409 -20.70 45.14 15.15
N PRO A 410 -20.36 44.00 14.50
CA PRO A 410 -21.32 43.21 13.73
C PRO A 410 -22.18 42.31 14.63
N VAL A 411 -23.47 42.25 14.29
CA VAL A 411 -24.48 41.36 14.87
C VAL A 411 -24.28 39.94 14.35
N THR A 412 -24.09 39.00 15.27
CA THR A 412 -24.17 37.55 15.05
C THR A 412 -25.60 37.18 14.67
N ARG A 413 -25.80 36.64 13.46
CA ARG A 413 -27.07 36.04 13.05
C ARG A 413 -26.83 34.57 12.70
N GLU A 414 -27.18 33.70 13.64
CA GLU A 414 -27.37 32.27 13.40
C GLU A 414 -28.39 32.07 12.28
N LEU A 415 -28.06 31.21 11.32
CA LEU A 415 -29.01 30.74 10.32
C LEU A 415 -28.94 29.21 10.25
N ALA A 416 -30.09 28.64 10.59
CA ALA A 416 -30.40 27.23 10.69
C ALA A 416 -30.19 26.48 9.36
N THR A 417 -29.69 25.26 9.49
CA THR A 417 -29.66 24.22 8.45
C THR A 417 -31.07 23.73 8.10
N PRO A 418 -31.44 23.58 6.80
CA PRO A 418 -32.61 22.78 6.45
C PRO A 418 -32.22 21.32 6.13
N ARG A 419 -33.08 20.44 6.63
CA ARG A 419 -33.18 18.99 6.40
C ARG A 419 -33.06 18.61 4.92
N VAL A 420 -32.23 17.61 4.64
CA VAL A 420 -32.25 16.85 3.38
C VAL A 420 -33.32 15.75 3.46
N SER A 421 -34.28 15.85 2.54
CA SER A 421 -35.33 14.87 2.27
C SER A 421 -34.75 13.62 1.61
N LYS A 422 -35.05 12.44 2.17
CA LYS A 422 -34.84 11.12 1.57
C LYS A 422 -35.86 10.89 0.45
N LEU A 423 -35.43 10.40 -0.72
CA LEU A 423 -36.23 9.60 -1.68
C LEU A 423 -35.26 8.73 -2.53
N PRO A 424 -35.73 7.66 -3.22
CA PRO A 424 -35.16 6.32 -3.09
C PRO A 424 -34.32 5.87 -4.29
N ARG A 425 -33.39 4.94 -4.05
CA ARG A 425 -32.63 4.22 -5.09
C ARG A 425 -33.49 3.11 -5.74
N PRO A 426 -33.39 2.90 -7.06
CA PRO A 426 -33.94 1.71 -7.71
C PRO A 426 -33.01 0.50 -7.49
N ALA A 427 -33.63 -0.65 -7.29
CA ALA A 427 -32.99 -1.96 -7.12
C ALA A 427 -32.78 -2.62 -8.48
N HIS A 428 -31.59 -3.17 -8.74
CA HIS A 428 -31.33 -4.24 -9.73
C HIS A 428 -29.99 -4.95 -9.42
N PRO A 429 -29.77 -6.17 -9.94
CA PRO A 429 -29.33 -7.32 -9.13
C PRO A 429 -27.81 -7.57 -9.15
N VAL A 430 -27.33 -8.17 -8.07
CA VAL A 430 -25.95 -8.65 -7.90
C VAL A 430 -25.85 -10.12 -8.36
N PRO A 431 -24.82 -10.52 -9.13
CA PRO A 431 -24.54 -11.92 -9.39
C PRO A 431 -23.71 -12.55 -8.25
N SER A 432 -24.12 -13.75 -7.88
CA SER A 432 -23.61 -14.62 -6.83
C SER A 432 -22.17 -15.09 -7.08
N THR A 433 -21.33 -15.07 -6.04
CA THR A 433 -20.11 -15.92 -5.95
C THR A 433 -19.97 -16.49 -4.53
N PRO A 434 -19.32 -17.67 -4.38
CA PRO A 434 -19.57 -18.57 -3.27
C PRO A 434 -18.71 -18.31 -2.03
N ALA A 435 -19.30 -18.58 -0.87
CA ALA A 435 -18.72 -18.44 0.46
C ALA A 435 -17.61 -19.47 0.74
N TRP A 436 -16.46 -18.97 1.21
CA TRP A 436 -15.50 -19.76 1.97
C TRP A 436 -15.75 -19.53 3.46
N VAL A 437 -16.13 -20.60 4.15
CA VAL A 437 -16.33 -20.67 5.60
C VAL A 437 -14.96 -20.76 6.26
N SER A 438 -14.65 -19.82 7.15
CA SER A 438 -13.50 -19.91 8.06
C SER A 438 -14.03 -20.08 9.48
N SER A 439 -13.85 -21.29 10.03
CA SER A 439 -14.11 -21.61 11.43
C SER A 439 -12.97 -21.09 12.31
N GLN A 440 -13.27 -20.15 13.20
CA GLN A 440 -12.50 -19.93 14.42
C GLN A 440 -13.49 -19.89 15.58
N ASP A 441 -13.48 -20.95 16.40
CA ASP A 441 -13.63 -20.82 17.85
C ASP A 441 -13.34 -22.15 18.59
N ALA A 442 -12.91 -21.99 19.84
CA ALA A 442 -12.48 -22.99 20.84
C ALA A 442 -11.00 -23.43 20.69
N ASN A 443 -10.09 -23.16 21.63
CA ASN A 443 -10.25 -23.46 23.05
C ASN A 443 -9.27 -22.67 23.95
N LYS A 444 -9.78 -22.25 25.11
CA LYS A 444 -9.06 -21.63 26.24
C LYS A 444 -8.65 -22.69 27.27
N HIS A 445 -7.70 -22.31 28.14
CA HIS A 445 -7.21 -22.98 29.37
C HIS A 445 -6.11 -24.03 29.10
N LEU A 446 -4.90 -23.95 29.69
CA LEU A 446 -4.63 -23.97 31.12
C LEU A 446 -3.49 -23.05 31.57
N ALA A 447 -3.62 -22.62 32.83
CA ALA A 447 -2.69 -21.83 33.62
C ALA A 447 -1.52 -22.65 34.20
N THR A 448 -0.48 -21.92 34.58
CA THR A 448 0.68 -22.30 35.39
C THR A 448 0.30 -22.78 36.81
N PRO A 449 1.25 -23.42 37.53
CA PRO A 449 1.61 -22.80 38.80
C PRO A 449 3.11 -22.82 39.15
N SER A 450 3.44 -21.79 39.93
CA SER A 450 4.71 -21.51 40.61
C SER A 450 4.90 -22.39 41.86
N ALA A 451 6.17 -22.62 42.21
CA ALA A 451 6.65 -23.21 43.46
C ALA A 451 6.30 -22.39 44.72
N PRO A 452 6.48 -22.98 45.92
CA PRO A 452 7.57 -22.51 46.79
C PRO A 452 8.30 -23.62 47.61
N SER A 453 9.34 -23.19 48.33
CA SER A 453 10.42 -23.98 48.96
C SER A 453 10.29 -24.23 50.49
N LYS A 454 11.09 -25.22 50.99
CA LYS A 454 11.66 -25.46 52.36
C LYS A 454 10.68 -26.01 53.44
N LEU A 455 11.00 -26.93 54.37
CA LEU A 455 12.22 -27.25 55.13
C LEU A 455 12.04 -28.58 55.98
N VAL A 456 13.10 -29.39 56.15
CA VAL A 456 13.56 -30.19 57.35
C VAL A 456 12.95 -31.57 57.80
N GLN A 457 13.83 -32.59 57.74
CA GLN A 457 14.24 -33.73 58.64
C GLN A 457 13.31 -34.92 59.09
N HIS A 458 13.71 -36.15 58.65
CA HIS A 458 13.98 -37.48 59.33
C HIS A 458 12.98 -38.14 60.34
N PRO A 459 13.08 -39.47 60.67
CA PRO A 459 13.07 -40.70 59.84
C PRO A 459 12.19 -41.85 60.43
N ASP A 460 12.29 -43.04 59.80
CA ASP A 460 12.14 -44.41 60.34
C ASP A 460 10.85 -45.25 60.16
N GLN A 461 11.14 -46.52 59.79
CA GLN A 461 10.45 -47.80 60.02
C GLN A 461 9.50 -48.42 58.98
N ASP A 462 10.05 -49.42 58.27
CA ASP A 462 9.66 -50.85 58.19
C ASP A 462 8.18 -51.25 58.24
N ALA A 463 7.73 -52.00 57.23
CA ALA A 463 7.33 -53.42 57.34
C ALA A 463 6.25 -53.87 56.31
N PHE A 464 6.61 -54.92 55.57
CA PHE A 464 5.80 -56.10 55.17
C PHE A 464 4.61 -56.02 54.18
N ALA A 465 4.80 -56.80 53.10
CA ALA A 465 3.94 -57.92 52.64
C ALA A 465 3.02 -57.76 51.40
N SER A 466 3.31 -58.64 50.43
CA SER A 466 2.39 -59.49 49.65
C SER A 466 1.69 -58.95 48.38
N THR A 467 2.15 -59.49 47.25
CA THR A 467 1.40 -59.93 46.04
C THR A 467 0.24 -60.91 46.40
N PRO A 468 -0.63 -61.39 45.46
CA PRO A 468 -0.79 -61.14 44.01
C PRO A 468 -2.27 -60.96 43.53
N GLY A 469 -2.49 -60.72 42.23
CA GLY A 469 -3.82 -60.83 41.63
C GLY A 469 -3.88 -60.58 40.11
N LEU A 470 -4.00 -61.68 39.35
CA LEU A 470 -4.30 -61.77 37.92
C LEU A 470 -5.79 -61.51 37.64
N SER A 471 -6.11 -60.83 36.53
CA SER A 471 -7.23 -61.12 35.60
C SER A 471 -7.28 -60.00 34.55
N GLU A 472 -6.97 -60.27 33.27
CA GLU A 472 -7.89 -60.71 32.19
C GLU A 472 -8.73 -59.56 31.60
N ILE A 473 -9.17 -59.73 30.33
CA ILE A 473 -9.89 -58.80 29.42
C ILE A 473 -8.92 -57.98 28.55
N GLY A 474 -8.93 -58.02 27.21
CA GLY A 474 -9.80 -58.65 26.24
C GLY A 474 -9.43 -58.06 24.86
N THR A 475 -9.29 -58.91 23.84
CA THR A 475 -9.18 -58.49 22.43
C THR A 475 -10.55 -58.07 21.89
N PRO A 476 -10.59 -57.09 20.97
CA PRO A 476 -11.17 -57.38 19.66
C PRO A 476 -10.34 -56.73 18.54
N SER A 477 -9.97 -57.48 17.50
CA SER A 477 -10.79 -57.81 16.33
C SER A 477 -10.62 -56.79 15.21
N VAL A 478 -10.04 -57.31 14.13
CA VAL A 478 -9.71 -56.68 12.86
C VAL A 478 -10.99 -56.32 12.10
N ALA A 479 -11.10 -55.08 11.64
CA ALA A 479 -12.07 -54.69 10.61
C ALA A 479 -11.40 -53.75 9.59
N ASN A 480 -11.08 -54.36 8.45
CA ASN A 480 -10.71 -53.73 7.18
C ASN A 480 -11.95 -53.13 6.51
N PRO A 481 -11.86 -51.94 5.89
CA PRO A 481 -12.72 -51.66 4.74
C PRO A 481 -11.91 -51.15 3.53
N GLN A 482 -11.78 -52.02 2.53
CA GLN A 482 -11.48 -51.65 1.15
C GLN A 482 -12.78 -51.37 0.39
N LYS A 483 -12.72 -50.31 -0.44
CA LYS A 483 -13.40 -50.09 -1.73
C LYS A 483 -14.83 -49.53 -1.74
N ARG A 484 -14.87 -48.18 -1.81
CA ARG A 484 -15.77 -47.38 -2.68
C ARG A 484 -15.64 -47.84 -4.14
N ALA A 485 -16.74 -48.25 -4.76
CA ALA A 485 -17.65 -47.45 -5.58
C ALA A 485 -17.11 -47.16 -7.01
N ARG A 486 -17.52 -48.02 -7.95
CA ARG A 486 -17.85 -47.64 -9.33
C ARG A 486 -19.17 -46.86 -9.29
N VAL A 487 -19.30 -45.83 -10.14
CA VAL A 487 -20.37 -45.68 -11.15
C VAL A 487 -20.05 -44.41 -11.96
N LEU A 488 -20.38 -44.54 -13.24
CA LEU A 488 -20.36 -43.58 -14.35
C LEU A 488 -20.98 -42.21 -14.03
#